data_AF-A0A3C1SZU4-F1
#
_entry.id   AF-A0A3C1SZU4-F1
#
_cell.length_a   1.000
_cell.length_b   1.000
_cell.length_c   1.000
_cell.angle_alpha   90.00
_cell.angle_beta   90.00
_cell.angle_gamma   90.00
#
_symmetry.space_group_name_H-M   'P 1'
#
loop_
_entity.id
_entity.type
_entity.pdbx_description
1 polymer ?
#
loop_
_entity_poly.entity_id
_entity_poly.type
_entity_poly.pdbx_seq_one_letter_code
_entity_poly.pdbx_strand_id
1 'polypeptide(L)'
;MSAELELSKLMVDAYTYQKNGELSLAIQAWNALLNHQAADKDLKANAYLSLGNLHQLQGNDELAIESMSSAIKANPNSAEAYFC
;
A
#
# COMPACT_ATOMS: atom_id res chain seq x y z
N MET A 1 2.31 10.74 -20.64
CA MET A 1 2.14 9.37 -20.12
C MET A 1 0.77 9.32 -19.47
N SER A 2 -0.02 8.26 -19.65
CA SER A 2 -1.34 8.19 -18.99
C SER A 2 -1.15 7.90 -17.49
N ALA A 3 -2.00 8.50 -16.64
CA ALA A 3 -1.97 8.29 -15.19
C ALA A 3 -2.10 6.79 -14.82
N GLU A 4 -2.85 6.03 -15.61
CA GLU A 4 -3.00 4.58 -15.46
C GLU A 4 -1.67 3.84 -15.67
N LEU A 5 -0.86 4.25 -16.65
CA LEU A 5 0.44 3.62 -16.89
C LEU A 5 1.39 3.89 -15.71
N GLU A 6 1.36 5.09 -15.14
CA GLU A 6 2.17 5.46 -13.98
C GLU A 6 1.77 4.66 -12.73
N LEU A 7 0.48 4.57 -12.43
CA LEU A 7 -0.04 3.75 -11.33
C LEU A 7 0.31 2.26 -11.52
N SER A 8 0.13 1.72 -12.73
CA SER A 8 0.44 0.32 -13.01
C SER A 8 1.92 0.00 -12.80
N LYS A 9 2.81 0.91 -13.22
CA LYS A 9 4.25 0.76 -13.02
C LYS A 9 4.61 0.77 -11.53
N LEU A 10 4.11 1.76 -10.78
CA LEU A 10 4.35 1.85 -9.35
C LEU A 10 3.85 0.61 -8.60
N MET A 11 2.71 0.05 -9.03
CA MET A 11 2.16 -1.18 -8.46
C MET A 11 3.05 -2.39 -8.74
N VAL A 12 3.52 -2.55 -9.98
CA VAL A 12 4.46 -3.63 -10.35
C VAL A 12 5.75 -3.51 -9.54
N ASP A 13 6.31 -2.30 -9.43
CA ASP A 13 7.51 -2.04 -8.64
C ASP A 13 7.29 -2.40 -7.16
N ALA A 14 6.19 -1.94 -6.55
CA ALA A 14 5.86 -2.21 -5.16
C ALA A 14 5.77 -3.72 -4.83
N TYR A 15 5.05 -4.48 -5.65
CA TYR A 15 4.95 -5.93 -5.48
C TYR A 15 6.27 -6.65 -5.75
N THR A 16 7.06 -6.19 -6.72
CA THR A 16 8.36 -6.77 -7.03
C THR A 16 9.33 -6.60 -5.86
N TYR A 17 9.43 -5.39 -5.32
CA TYR A 17 10.26 -5.11 -4.15
C TYR A 17 9.81 -5.90 -2.93
N GLN A 18 8.50 -6.01 -2.69
CA GLN A 18 7.97 -6.81 -1.59
C GLN A 18 8.33 -8.29 -1.73
N LYS A 19 8.20 -8.85 -2.94
CA LYS A 19 8.56 -10.25 -3.22
C LYS A 19 10.07 -10.51 -3.03
N ASN A 20 10.91 -9.53 -3.36
CA ASN A 20 12.36 -9.63 -3.22
C ASN A 20 12.85 -9.34 -1.78
N GLY A 21 11.96 -8.95 -0.87
CA GLY A 21 12.34 -8.55 0.50
C GLY A 21 13.00 -7.17 0.57
N GLU A 22 12.91 -6.36 -0.49
CA GLU A 22 13.41 -5.00 -0.56
C GLU A 22 12.44 -4.04 0.14
N LEU A 23 12.25 -4.23 1.45
CA LEU A 23 11.17 -3.61 2.24
C LEU A 23 11.13 -2.08 2.10
N SER A 24 12.30 -1.42 2.15
CA SER A 24 12.38 0.05 2.03
C SER A 24 11.93 0.56 0.66
N LEU A 25 12.21 -0.17 -0.42
CA LEU A 25 11.78 0.20 -1.77
C LEU A 25 10.29 -0.09 -1.97
N ALA A 26 9.80 -1.21 -1.42
CA ALA A 26 8.37 -1.52 -1.40
C ALA A 26 7.56 -0.43 -0.70
N ILE A 27 7.99 0.00 0.50
CA ILE A 27 7.36 1.09 1.26
C ILE A 27 7.35 2.39 0.45
N GLN A 28 8.45 2.74 -0.22
CA GLN A 28 8.51 3.94 -1.06
C GLN A 28 7.53 3.87 -2.23
N ALA A 29 7.44 2.73 -2.92
CA ALA A 29 6.53 2.55 -4.04
C ALA A 29 5.06 2.61 -3.61
N TRP A 30 4.70 1.99 -2.48
CA TRP A 30 3.36 2.08 -1.91
C TRP A 30 2.99 3.51 -1.48
N ASN A 31 3.91 4.24 -0.85
CA ASN A 31 3.69 5.66 -0.53
C ASN A 31 3.56 6.54 -1.78
N ALA A 32 4.29 6.24 -2.85
CA ALA A 32 4.13 6.92 -4.13
C ALA A 32 2.73 6.70 -4.72
N LEU A 33 2.19 5.47 -4.63
CA LEU A 33 0.80 5.17 -5.02
C LEU A 33 -0.20 5.98 -4.19
N LEU A 34 -0.04 6.03 -2.86
CA LEU A 34 -0.91 6.80 -1.98
C LEU A 34 -0.94 8.31 -2.30
N ASN A 35 0.21 8.85 -2.67
CA ASN A 35 0.37 10.27 -3.01
C ASN A 35 -0.03 10.62 -4.45
N HIS A 36 -0.31 9.61 -5.28
CA HIS A 36 -0.66 9.84 -6.69
C HIS A 36 -2.07 10.42 -6.83
N GLN A 37 -2.24 11.45 -7.65
CA GLN A 37 -3.53 12.17 -7.78
C GLN A 37 -4.66 11.28 -8.32
N ALA A 38 -4.32 10.32 -9.18
CA ALA A 38 -5.28 9.39 -9.76
C ALA A 38 -5.55 8.15 -8.87
N ALA A 39 -4.96 8.05 -7.68
CA ALA A 39 -5.20 6.92 -6.80
C ALA A 39 -6.60 6.98 -6.20
N ASP A 40 -7.43 6.01 -6.59
CA ASP A 40 -8.76 5.84 -6.03
C ASP A 40 -8.72 5.25 -4.62
N LYS A 41 -9.90 5.14 -4.01
CA LYS A 41 -10.06 4.63 -2.65
C LYS A 41 -9.67 3.16 -2.48
N ASP A 42 -9.85 2.35 -3.54
CA ASP A 42 -9.59 0.91 -3.49
C ASP A 42 -8.09 0.66 -3.54
N LEU A 43 -7.40 1.36 -4.44
CA LEU A 43 -5.95 1.38 -4.51
C LEU A 43 -5.33 1.90 -3.22
N LYS A 44 -5.89 2.98 -2.65
CA LYS A 44 -5.40 3.53 -1.38
C LYS A 44 -5.57 2.54 -0.22
N ALA A 45 -6.72 1.87 -0.12
CA ALA A 45 -6.93 0.83 0.88
C ALA A 45 -5.89 -0.28 0.73
N ASN A 46 -5.71 -0.82 -0.49
CA ASN A 46 -4.73 -1.87 -0.77
C ASN A 46 -3.29 -1.45 -0.47
N ALA A 47 -2.91 -0.20 -0.78
CA ALA A 47 -1.58 0.31 -0.47
C ALA A 47 -1.34 0.39 1.05
N TYR A 48 -2.31 0.85 1.82
CA TYR A 48 -2.22 0.87 3.28
C TYR A 48 -2.16 -0.54 3.88
N LEU A 49 -2.89 -1.52 3.33
CA LEU A 49 -2.78 -2.92 3.74
C LEU A 49 -1.36 -3.46 3.53
N SER A 50 -0.80 -3.22 2.36
CA SER A 50 0.57 -3.62 2.05
C SER A 50 1.59 -2.95 2.97
N LEU A 51 1.44 -1.65 3.25
CA LEU A 51 2.29 -0.95 4.22
C LEU A 51 2.17 -1.52 5.63
N GLY A 52 0.96 -1.89 6.07
CA GLY A 52 0.75 -2.53 7.36
C GLY A 52 1.55 -3.83 7.49
N ASN A 53 1.45 -4.69 6.47
CA ASN A 53 2.21 -5.93 6.41
C ASN A 53 3.73 -5.68 6.38
N LEU A 54 4.19 -4.72 5.59
CA LEU A 54 5.62 -4.37 5.50
C LEU A 54 6.16 -3.84 6.83
N HIS A 55 5.40 -3.01 7.54
CA HIS A 55 5.79 -2.52 8.85
C HIS A 55 5.81 -3.62 9.91
N GLN A 56 4.85 -4.56 9.87
CA GLN A 56 4.87 -5.74 10.73
C GLN A 56 6.12 -6.60 10.46
N LEU A 57 6.50 -6.80 9.19
CA LEU A 57 7.75 -7.52 8.84
C LEU A 57 9.01 -6.82 9.36
N GLN A 58 8.96 -5.49 9.54
CA GLN A 58 10.03 -4.71 10.15
C GLN A 58 10.00 -4.70 11.70
N GLY A 59 8.98 -5.30 12.32
CA GLY A 59 8.75 -5.25 13.77
C GLY A 59 8.15 -3.92 14.26
N ASN A 60 7.63 -3.09 13.36
CA ASN A 60 7.05 -1.79 13.66
C ASN A 60 5.53 -1.91 13.83
N ASP A 61 5.08 -2.57 14.89
CA ASP A 61 3.67 -2.91 15.10
C ASP A 61 2.76 -1.68 15.21
N GLU A 62 3.23 -0.57 15.77
CA GLU A 62 2.47 0.68 15.86
C GLU A 62 2.12 1.23 14.46
N LEU A 63 3.12 1.28 13.57
CA LEU A 63 2.93 1.72 12.18
C LEU A 63 2.09 0.72 11.38
N ALA A 64 2.20 -0.58 11.71
CA ALA A 64 1.36 -1.59 11.11
C ALA A 64 -0.13 -1.32 11.43
N ILE A 65 -0.46 -1.13 12.72
CA ILE A 65 -1.82 -0.85 13.19
C ILE A 65 -2.37 0.46 12.59
N GLU A 66 -1.55 1.51 12.53
CA GLU A 66 -1.94 2.78 11.91
C GLU A 66 -2.26 2.60 10.42
N SER A 67 -1.46 1.80 9.71
CA SER A 67 -1.67 1.51 8.30
C SER A 67 -2.96 0.72 8.09
N MET A 68 -3.24 -0.31 8.90
CA MET A 68 -4.49 -1.08 8.80
C MET A 68 -5.71 -0.21 9.08
N SER A 69 -5.62 0.67 10.09
CA SER A 69 -6.67 1.64 10.40
C SER A 69 -6.90 2.62 9.23
N SER A 70 -5.84 3.01 8.54
CA SER A 70 -5.90 3.87 7.38
C SER A 70 -6.50 3.18 6.16
N ALA A 71 -6.25 1.88 5.98
CA ALA A 71 -6.89 1.07 4.93
C ALA A 71 -8.41 1.05 5.07
N ILE A 72 -8.91 0.78 6.29
CA ILE A 72 -10.35 0.80 6.59
C ILE A 72 -10.95 2.18 6.34
N LYS A 73 -10.26 3.26 6.73
CA LYS A 73 -10.72 4.64 6.47
C LYS A 73 -10.72 4.98 4.97
N ALA A 74 -9.73 4.50 4.22
CA ALA A 74 -9.60 4.78 2.80
C ALA A 74 -10.76 4.16 2.00
N ASN A 75 -11.07 2.89 2.25
CA ASN A 75 -12.29 2.27 1.75
C ASN A 75 -12.96 1.40 2.81
N PRO A 76 -13.99 1.91 3.51
CA PRO A 76 -14.75 1.14 4.50
C PRO A 76 -15.54 -0.02 3.92
N ASN A 77 -15.63 -0.16 2.60
CA ASN A 77 -16.32 -1.25 1.92
C ASN A 77 -15.34 -2.24 1.26
N SER A 78 -14.03 -2.03 1.37
CA SER A 78 -13.05 -3.02 0.90
C SER A 78 -13.14 -4.23 1.81
N ALA A 79 -13.55 -5.38 1.26
CA ALA A 79 -13.58 -6.62 2.01
C ALA A 79 -12.16 -6.98 2.50
N GLU A 80 -11.12 -6.73 1.69
CA GLU A 80 -9.74 -6.97 2.09
C GLU A 80 -9.30 -6.13 3.30
N ALA A 81 -9.84 -4.92 3.47
CA ALA A 81 -9.55 -4.07 4.64
C ALA A 81 -10.04 -4.67 5.97
N TYR A 82 -10.98 -5.62 5.94
CA TYR A 82 -11.49 -6.31 7.14
C TYR A 82 -10.87 -7.69 7.39
N PHE A 83 -10.09 -8.24 6.46
CA PHE A 83 -9.45 -9.57 6.57
C PHE A 83 -8.03 -9.54 7.14
N CYS A 84 -7.66 -8.43 7.76
CA CYS A 84 -6.37 -8.21 8.42
C CYS A 84 -6.30 -8.88 9.79
#